data_AF-A0A4R7LPU4-F1
#
_entry.id   AF-A0A4R7LPU4-F1
#
_cell.length_a   1.000
_cell.length_b   1.000
_cell.length_c   1.000
_cell.angle_alpha   90.00
_cell.angle_beta   90.00
_cell.angle_gamma   90.00
#
_symmetry.space_group_name_H-M   'P 1'
#
loop_
_entity.id
_entity.type
_entity.pdbx_description
1 polymer ?
#
loop_
_entity_poly.entity_id
_entity_poly.type
_entity_poly.pdbx_seq_one_letter_code
_entity_poly.pdbx_strand_id
1 'polypeptide(L)'
;MDFYSTAFELIDMRSFSNLWFWIMLAYAWSAASHYVIGVPYDVVARAVKYGGQVEQDLKDLVRVNANRLTYIADTAGNWLVGFGFFALTALALLGFYYGLEFSQALFLIFAPMSLVFALSVRCARRINHTSLADIRLKLRRQRLTIQVIGMFSILVTSMWGMFHNLSVGVLGG
;
A
#
# COMPACT_ATOMS: atom_id res chain seq x y z
N MET A 1 10.69 13.75 -30.56
CA MET A 1 10.66 12.53 -29.73
C MET A 1 10.16 12.93 -28.37
N ASP A 2 8.90 12.62 -28.13
CA ASP A 2 8.11 13.14 -27.02
C ASP A 2 8.53 12.45 -25.72
N PHE A 3 8.66 13.20 -24.63
CA PHE A 3 8.84 12.63 -23.29
C PHE A 3 7.79 11.54 -23.00
N TYR A 4 6.58 11.70 -23.55
CA TYR A 4 5.52 10.71 -23.53
C TYR A 4 5.89 9.41 -24.25
N SER A 5 6.45 9.47 -25.46
CA SER A 5 6.89 8.25 -26.17
C SER A 5 7.99 7.50 -25.43
N THR A 6 8.94 8.22 -24.82
CA THR A 6 10.02 7.61 -24.03
C THR A 6 9.51 7.07 -22.69
N ALA A 7 8.54 7.73 -22.05
CA ALA A 7 7.88 7.21 -20.86
C ALA A 7 7.05 5.96 -21.16
N PHE A 8 6.41 5.87 -22.34
CA PHE A 8 5.69 4.67 -22.79
C PHE A 8 6.65 3.54 -23.20
N GLU A 9 7.81 3.85 -23.80
CA GLU A 9 8.87 2.86 -24.06
C GLU A 9 9.54 2.35 -22.77
N LEU A 10 9.68 3.21 -21.75
CA LEU A 10 10.11 2.80 -20.41
C LEU A 10 9.00 2.15 -19.58
N ILE A 11 7.75 2.19 -20.04
CA ILE A 11 6.64 1.34 -19.56
C ILE A 11 6.43 0.25 -20.63
N ASP A 12 7.52 -0.33 -21.16
CA ASP A 12 7.39 -1.41 -22.12
C ASP A 12 6.57 -2.55 -21.53
N MET A 13 5.83 -3.25 -22.39
CA MET A 13 4.81 -4.26 -22.12
C MET A 13 5.28 -5.47 -21.29
N ARG A 14 6.55 -5.47 -20.85
CA ARG A 14 7.17 -6.41 -19.91
C ARG A 14 7.30 -5.80 -18.52
N SER A 15 6.18 -5.51 -17.87
CA SER A 15 6.15 -4.78 -16.58
C SER A 15 7.03 -5.43 -15.51
N PHE A 16 7.15 -6.76 -15.48
CA PHE A 16 7.97 -7.49 -14.50
C PHE A 16 9.48 -7.49 -14.80
N SER A 17 9.87 -7.25 -16.05
CA SER A 17 11.27 -7.08 -16.46
C SER A 17 11.74 -5.64 -16.32
N ASN A 18 10.81 -4.70 -16.16
CA ASN A 18 11.11 -3.28 -16.08
C ASN A 18 11.39 -2.82 -14.63
N LEU A 19 12.43 -2.00 -14.46
CA LEU A 19 12.80 -1.40 -13.18
C LEU A 19 11.67 -0.54 -12.59
N TRP A 20 10.85 0.09 -13.44
CA TRP A 20 9.73 0.94 -13.02
C TRP A 20 8.82 0.25 -12.02
N PHE A 21 8.43 -1.00 -12.32
CA PHE A 21 7.50 -1.74 -11.47
C PHE A 21 8.09 -1.99 -10.08
N TRP A 22 9.36 -2.41 -10.03
CA TRP A 22 10.07 -2.69 -8.79
C TRP A 22 10.31 -1.44 -7.95
N ILE A 23 10.61 -0.30 -8.59
CA ILE A 23 10.70 1.00 -7.91
C ILE A 23 9.35 1.38 -7.31
N MET A 24 8.27 1.29 -8.09
CA MET A 24 6.92 1.62 -7.61
C MET A 24 6.49 0.70 -6.48
N LEU A 25 6.76 -0.60 -6.59
CA LEU A 25 6.47 -1.58 -5.55
C LEU A 25 7.25 -1.27 -4.26
N ALA A 26 8.56 -1.02 -4.36
CA ALA A 26 9.41 -0.69 -3.22
C ALA A 26 8.99 0.64 -2.56
N TYR A 27 8.71 1.67 -3.36
CA TYR A 27 8.23 2.96 -2.88
C TYR A 27 6.89 2.82 -2.16
N ALA A 28 5.92 2.11 -2.77
CA ALA A 28 4.60 1.90 -2.21
C ALA A 28 4.67 1.21 -0.84
N TRP A 29 5.48 0.14 -0.71
CA TRP A 29 5.67 -0.56 0.56
C TRP A 29 6.47 0.22 1.59
N SER A 30 7.46 1.00 1.17
CA SER A 30 8.21 1.91 2.03
C SER A 30 7.29 2.98 2.62
N ALA A 31 6.48 3.63 1.78
CA ALA A 31 5.51 4.63 2.19
C ALA A 31 4.45 4.05 3.14
N ALA A 32 3.85 2.90 2.78
CA ALA A 32 2.85 2.23 3.62
C ALA A 32 3.39 1.81 5.00
N SER A 33 4.66 1.38 5.06
CA SER A 33 5.30 0.97 6.32
C SER A 33 5.77 2.14 7.19
N HIS A 34 6.04 3.30 6.58
CA HIS A 34 6.48 4.51 7.27
C HIS A 34 5.30 5.32 7.81
N TYR A 35 4.25 5.51 7.00
CA TYR A 35 3.06 6.31 7.33
C TYR A 35 1.89 5.44 7.79
N VAL A 36 1.98 4.94 9.03
CA VAL A 36 0.95 4.09 9.60
C VAL A 36 -0.24 4.95 10.02
N ILE A 37 -1.43 4.69 9.46
CA ILE A 37 -2.62 5.56 9.61
C ILE A 37 -2.35 7.05 9.30
N GLY A 38 -1.37 7.37 8.45
CA GLY A 38 -0.98 8.76 8.15
C GLY A 38 0.01 9.39 9.14
N VAL A 39 0.40 8.65 10.19
CA VAL A 39 1.37 9.08 11.20
C VAL A 39 2.75 8.51 10.88
N PRO A 40 3.81 9.34 10.75
CA PRO A 40 5.18 8.86 10.62
C PRO A 40 5.62 8.05 11.85
N TYR A 41 6.11 6.83 11.66
CA TYR A 41 6.43 5.94 12.79
C TYR A 41 7.61 6.42 13.65
N ASP A 42 8.50 7.27 13.11
CA ASP A 42 9.58 7.91 13.86
C ASP A 42 9.06 8.86 14.94
N VAL A 43 7.92 9.54 14.71
CA VAL A 43 7.26 10.40 15.71
C VAL A 43 6.77 9.55 16.89
N VAL A 44 6.28 8.33 16.62
CA VAL A 44 5.86 7.38 17.66
C VAL A 44 7.04 7.00 18.54
N ALA A 45 8.20 6.70 17.95
CA ALA A 45 9.40 6.37 18.70
C ALA A 45 9.90 7.55 19.55
N ARG A 46 9.85 8.78 19.01
CA ARG A 46 10.25 10.00 19.72
C ARG A 46 9.33 10.31 20.90
N ALA A 47 8.01 10.20 20.72
CA ALA A 47 7.04 10.45 21.80
C ALA A 47 7.28 9.53 23.01
N VAL A 48 7.59 8.26 22.78
CA VAL A 48 7.89 7.29 23.85
C VAL A 48 9.19 7.64 24.58
N LYS A 49 10.18 8.22 23.88
CA LYS A 49 11.50 8.53 24.44
C LYS A 49 11.52 9.87 25.20
N TYR A 50 10.89 10.90 24.64
CA TYR A 50 11.01 12.29 25.13
C TYR A 50 9.82 12.74 25.96
N GLY A 51 8.63 12.15 25.79
CA GLY A 51 7.43 12.52 26.53
C GLY A 51 7.02 14.00 26.38
N GLY A 52 6.21 14.49 27.32
CA GLY A 52 5.83 15.91 27.41
C GLY A 52 5.10 16.41 26.17
N GLN A 53 5.58 17.53 25.60
CA GLN A 53 5.01 18.13 24.40
C GLN A 53 4.99 17.16 23.21
N VAL A 54 6.06 16.36 23.02
CA VAL A 54 6.17 15.42 21.89
C VAL A 54 5.10 14.33 21.96
N GLU A 55 4.72 13.91 23.18
CA GLU A 55 3.61 13.00 23.39
C GLU A 55 2.26 13.64 23.02
N GLN A 56 2.04 14.89 23.41
CA GLN A 56 0.81 15.62 23.08
C GLN A 56 0.69 15.82 21.56
N ASP A 57 1.77 16.24 20.90
CA ASP A 57 1.82 16.41 19.45
C ASP A 57 1.49 15.09 18.72
N LEU A 58 2.01 13.96 19.21
CA LEU A 58 1.66 12.65 18.66
C LEU A 58 0.16 12.34 18.84
N LYS A 59 -0.41 12.60 20.02
CA LYS A 59 -1.83 12.35 20.28
C LYS A 59 -2.71 13.17 19.34
N ASP A 60 -2.37 14.43 19.12
CA ASP A 60 -3.09 15.31 18.20
C ASP A 60 -2.94 14.87 16.75
N LEU A 61 -1.73 14.50 16.32
CA LEU A 61 -1.48 14.00 14.97
C LEU A 61 -2.25 12.71 14.69
N VAL A 62 -2.28 11.78 15.66
CA VAL A 62 -3.09 10.56 15.59
C VAL A 62 -4.57 10.88 15.54
N ARG A 63 -5.06 11.81 16.37
CA ARG A 63 -6.48 12.23 16.39
C ARG A 63 -6.91 12.81 15.05
N VAL A 64 -6.14 13.75 14.50
CA VAL A 64 -6.45 14.40 13.21
C VAL A 64 -6.47 13.37 12.07
N ASN A 65 -5.44 12.51 11.99
CA ASN A 65 -5.38 11.51 10.93
C ASN A 65 -6.45 10.42 11.08
N ALA A 66 -6.72 9.96 12.30
CA ALA A 66 -7.78 9.00 12.56
C ALA A 66 -9.14 9.57 12.15
N ASN A 67 -9.45 10.80 12.57
CA ASN A 67 -10.70 11.49 12.21
C ASN A 67 -10.86 11.66 10.70
N ARG A 68 -9.78 12.04 10.00
CA ARG A 68 -9.79 12.17 8.55
C ARG A 68 -10.03 10.82 7.85
N LEU A 69 -9.37 9.76 8.29
CA LEU A 69 -9.55 8.40 7.76
C LEU A 69 -10.97 7.90 7.98
N THR A 70 -11.53 8.09 9.18
CA THR A 70 -12.90 7.68 9.48
C THR A 70 -13.92 8.52 8.71
N TYR A 71 -13.71 9.83 8.60
CA TYR A 71 -14.58 10.72 7.82
C TYR A 71 -14.66 10.30 6.35
N ILE A 72 -13.53 9.99 5.71
CA ILE A 72 -13.49 9.48 4.33
C ILE A 72 -14.24 8.14 4.25
N ALA A 73 -14.01 7.24 5.20
CA ALA A 73 -14.66 5.95 5.22
C ALA A 73 -16.17 6.03 5.50
N ASP A 74 -16.63 6.99 6.29
CA ASP A 74 -18.05 7.17 6.60
C ASP A 74 -18.80 7.88 5.46
N THR A 75 -18.15 8.86 4.81
CA THR A 75 -18.78 9.65 3.74
C THR A 75 -18.73 8.94 2.39
N ALA A 76 -17.59 8.34 2.06
CA ALA A 76 -17.32 7.75 0.74
C ALA A 76 -17.13 6.22 0.79
N GLY A 77 -17.32 5.58 1.95
CA GLY A 77 -17.03 4.15 2.13
C GLY A 77 -17.72 3.24 1.11
N ASN A 78 -19.03 3.44 0.88
CA ASN A 78 -19.78 2.62 -0.07
C ASN A 78 -19.25 2.77 -1.50
N TRP A 79 -18.94 4.00 -1.92
CA TRP A 79 -18.36 4.28 -3.23
C TRP A 79 -16.94 3.72 -3.36
N LEU A 80 -16.11 3.88 -2.33
CA LEU A 80 -14.74 3.34 -2.30
C LEU A 80 -14.72 1.82 -2.38
N VAL A 81 -15.64 1.15 -1.67
CA VAL A 81 -15.77 -0.31 -1.74
C VAL A 81 -16.27 -0.72 -3.13
N GLY A 82 -17.37 -0.13 -3.62
CA GLY A 82 -17.95 -0.47 -4.92
C GLY A 82 -16.95 -0.29 -6.06
N PHE A 83 -16.39 0.92 -6.21
CA PHE A 83 -15.40 1.19 -7.24
C PHE A 83 -14.09 0.46 -7.02
N GLY A 84 -13.65 0.28 -5.76
CA GLY A 84 -12.43 -0.44 -5.43
C GLY A 84 -12.50 -1.90 -5.86
N PHE A 85 -13.56 -2.62 -5.49
CA PHE A 85 -13.77 -4.00 -5.93
C PHE A 85 -13.96 -4.09 -7.44
N PHE A 86 -14.75 -3.19 -8.04
CA PHE A 86 -14.93 -3.16 -9.49
C PHE A 86 -13.59 -2.99 -10.23
N ALA A 87 -12.77 -2.01 -9.83
CA ALA A 87 -11.46 -1.76 -10.44
C ALA A 87 -10.49 -2.93 -10.23
N LEU A 88 -10.45 -3.51 -9.03
CA LEU A 88 -9.61 -4.69 -8.75
C LEU A 88 -10.05 -5.90 -9.58
N THR A 89 -11.35 -6.15 -9.72
CA THR A 89 -11.87 -7.22 -10.58
C THR A 89 -11.56 -6.96 -12.05
N ALA A 90 -11.72 -5.72 -12.52
CA ALA A 90 -11.36 -5.36 -13.89
C ALA A 90 -9.87 -5.59 -14.16
N LEU A 91 -8.99 -5.14 -13.26
CA LEU A 91 -7.54 -5.40 -13.34
C LEU A 91 -7.22 -6.90 -13.29
N ALA A 92 -7.93 -7.68 -12.48
CA ALA A 92 -7.74 -9.12 -12.40
C ALA A 92 -8.14 -9.82 -13.72
N LEU A 93 -9.28 -9.46 -14.30
CA LEU A 93 -9.71 -10.01 -15.58
C LEU A 93 -8.76 -9.60 -16.71
N LEU A 94 -8.45 -8.31 -16.83
CA LEU A 94 -7.51 -7.82 -17.84
C LEU A 94 -6.12 -8.44 -17.68
N GLY A 95 -5.65 -8.59 -16.45
CA GLY A 95 -4.34 -9.14 -16.15
C GLY A 95 -4.25 -10.65 -16.36
N PHE A 96 -5.08 -11.43 -15.68
CA PHE A 96 -4.94 -12.88 -15.61
C PHE A 96 -5.76 -13.63 -16.66
N TYR A 97 -6.92 -13.09 -17.08
CA TYR A 97 -7.74 -13.73 -18.10
C TYR A 97 -7.34 -13.29 -19.52
N TYR A 98 -7.15 -11.98 -19.74
CA TYR A 98 -6.73 -11.45 -21.04
C TYR A 98 -5.21 -11.37 -21.23
N GLY A 99 -4.42 -11.67 -20.19
CA GLY A 99 -2.96 -11.75 -20.29
C GLY A 99 -2.23 -10.40 -20.35
N LEU A 100 -2.87 -9.28 -19.98
CA LEU A 100 -2.22 -7.97 -19.99
C LEU A 100 -1.27 -7.81 -18.80
N GLU A 101 0.03 -7.92 -19.03
CA GLU A 101 1.08 -7.84 -17.99
C GLU A 101 0.97 -6.59 -17.12
N PHE A 102 0.76 -5.43 -17.74
CA PHE A 102 0.62 -4.17 -17.01
C PHE A 102 -0.54 -4.22 -16.01
N SER A 103 -1.67 -4.85 -16.39
CA SER A 103 -2.81 -5.00 -15.49
C SER A 103 -2.52 -5.97 -14.34
N GLN A 104 -1.73 -7.04 -14.58
CA GLN A 104 -1.26 -7.94 -13.52
C GLN A 104 -0.38 -7.18 -12.51
N ALA A 105 0.56 -6.37 -13.01
CA ALA A 105 1.46 -5.56 -12.21
C ALA A 105 0.67 -4.57 -11.33
N LEU A 106 -0.28 -3.84 -11.92
CA LEU A 106 -1.15 -2.94 -11.16
C LEU A 106 -1.99 -3.69 -10.13
N PHE A 107 -2.55 -4.85 -10.48
CA PHE A 107 -3.32 -5.66 -9.54
C PHE A 107 -2.46 -6.08 -8.32
N LEU A 108 -1.23 -6.54 -8.55
CA LEU A 108 -0.32 -6.97 -7.49
C LEU A 108 0.12 -5.84 -6.54
N ILE A 109 0.06 -4.58 -6.99
CA ILE A 109 0.26 -3.41 -6.12
C ILE A 109 -1.04 -3.02 -5.41
N PHE A 110 -2.13 -2.83 -6.17
CA PHE A 110 -3.37 -2.24 -5.63
C PHE A 110 -4.17 -3.20 -4.76
N ALA A 111 -4.16 -4.51 -5.04
CA ALA A 111 -4.88 -5.49 -4.25
C ALA A 111 -4.42 -5.48 -2.77
N PRO A 112 -3.12 -5.68 -2.45
CA PRO A 112 -2.68 -5.62 -1.05
C PRO A 112 -2.77 -4.21 -0.47
N MET A 113 -2.62 -3.15 -1.27
CA MET A 113 -2.82 -1.78 -0.79
C MET A 113 -4.26 -1.48 -0.36
N SER A 114 -5.25 -2.05 -1.04
CA SER A 114 -6.66 -1.93 -0.63
C SER A 114 -6.92 -2.59 0.74
N LEU A 115 -6.26 -3.72 1.00
CA LEU A 115 -6.29 -4.39 2.30
C LEU A 115 -5.62 -3.53 3.38
N VAL A 116 -4.45 -2.95 3.10
CA VAL A 116 -3.75 -2.03 4.02
C VAL A 116 -4.63 -0.82 4.35
N PHE A 117 -5.32 -0.25 3.36
CA PHE A 117 -6.27 0.85 3.56
C PHE A 117 -7.42 0.43 4.49
N ALA A 118 -8.06 -0.71 4.25
CA ALA A 118 -9.14 -1.22 5.09
C ALA A 118 -8.69 -1.47 6.54
N LEU A 119 -7.51 -2.05 6.74
CA LEU A 119 -6.91 -2.25 8.06
C LEU A 119 -6.59 -0.92 8.75
N SER A 120 -6.15 0.08 7.99
CA SER A 120 -5.85 1.42 8.51
C SER A 120 -7.11 2.12 9.00
N VAL A 121 -8.23 2.02 8.26
CA VAL A 121 -9.54 2.51 8.71
C VAL A 121 -9.99 1.78 9.99
N ARG A 122 -9.85 0.44 10.04
CA ARG A 122 -10.19 -0.34 11.24
C ARG A 122 -9.34 0.06 12.45
N CYS A 123 -8.06 0.34 12.24
CA CYS A 123 -7.16 0.83 13.29
C CYS A 123 -7.61 2.23 13.76
N ALA A 124 -7.86 3.16 12.83
CA ALA A 124 -8.33 4.51 13.12
C ALA A 124 -9.64 4.54 13.93
N ARG A 125 -10.60 3.66 13.61
CA ARG A 125 -11.85 3.55 14.39
C ARG A 125 -11.65 3.01 15.81
N ARG A 126 -10.60 2.22 16.03
CA ARG A 126 -10.36 1.55 17.32
C ARG A 126 -9.41 2.33 18.22
N ILE A 127 -8.56 3.21 17.68
CA ILE A 127 -7.49 3.85 18.44
C ILE A 127 -8.07 4.84 19.47
N ASN A 128 -7.64 4.71 20.72
CA ASN A 128 -7.93 5.70 21.74
C ASN A 128 -6.82 6.75 21.73
N HIS A 129 -7.13 7.95 21.24
CA HIS A 129 -6.18 9.05 21.09
C HIS A 129 -5.74 9.70 22.42
N THR A 130 -6.33 9.33 23.56
CA THR A 130 -5.94 9.88 24.87
C THR A 130 -4.81 9.09 25.54
N SER A 131 -4.68 7.79 25.23
CA SER A 131 -3.73 6.88 25.88
C SER A 131 -2.52 6.60 24.97
N LEU A 132 -1.34 7.09 25.37
CA LEU A 132 -0.10 6.84 24.64
C LEU A 132 0.21 5.33 24.53
N ALA A 133 -0.09 4.56 25.58
CA ALA A 133 0.12 3.12 25.59
C ALA A 133 -0.73 2.41 24.52
N ASP A 134 -2.00 2.81 24.38
CA ASP A 134 -2.90 2.26 23.37
C ASP A 134 -2.48 2.66 21.95
N ILE A 135 -2.14 3.93 21.75
CA ILE A 135 -1.58 4.46 20.50
C ILE A 135 -0.37 3.64 20.07
N ARG A 136 0.64 3.51 20.95
CA ARG A 136 1.87 2.76 20.68
C ARG A 136 1.58 1.31 20.32
N LEU A 137 0.72 0.63 21.07
CA LEU A 137 0.40 -0.78 20.83
C LEU A 137 -0.29 -0.97 19.48
N LYS A 138 -1.30 -0.14 19.16
CA LYS A 138 -2.08 -0.24 17.93
C LYS A 138 -1.27 0.13 16.70
N LEU A 139 -0.50 1.23 16.73
CA LEU A 139 0.39 1.61 15.63
C LEU A 139 1.49 0.57 15.40
N ARG A 140 2.08 0.00 16.47
CA ARG A 140 3.07 -1.08 16.33
C ARG A 140 2.46 -2.33 15.68
N ARG A 141 1.29 -2.76 16.13
CA ARG A 141 0.58 -3.91 15.56
C ARG A 141 0.21 -3.66 14.10
N GLN A 142 -0.36 -2.49 13.79
CA GLN A 142 -0.71 -2.10 12.43
C GLN A 142 0.53 -2.10 11.52
N ARG A 143 1.64 -1.54 11.97
CA ARG A 143 2.91 -1.54 11.23
C ARG A 143 3.40 -2.96 10.94
N LEU A 144 3.40 -3.83 11.94
CA LEU A 144 3.81 -5.22 11.78
C LEU A 144 2.91 -5.95 10.77
N THR A 145 1.59 -5.73 10.84
CA THR A 145 0.65 -6.29 9.85
C THR A 145 0.95 -5.80 8.44
N ILE A 146 1.21 -4.50 8.25
CA ILE A 146 1.59 -3.92 6.95
C ILE A 146 2.88 -4.55 6.42
N GLN A 147 3.90 -4.70 7.28
CA GLN A 147 5.17 -5.33 6.90
C GLN A 147 5.00 -6.79 6.49
N VAL A 148 4.19 -7.55 7.23
CA VAL A 148 3.89 -8.95 6.90
C VAL A 148 3.17 -9.05 5.55
N ILE A 149 2.11 -8.25 5.34
CA ILE A 149 1.40 -8.21 4.05
C ILE A 149 2.38 -7.81 2.94
N GLY A 150 3.24 -6.84 3.18
CA GLY A 150 4.25 -6.38 2.22
C GLY A 150 5.25 -7.45 1.84
N MET A 151 5.80 -8.14 2.83
CA MET A 151 6.72 -9.25 2.61
C MET A 151 6.07 -10.37 1.79
N PHE A 152 4.84 -10.77 2.13
CA PHE A 152 4.08 -11.74 1.35
C PHE A 152 3.76 -11.24 -0.07
N SER A 153 3.38 -9.98 -0.21
CA SER A 153 3.05 -9.39 -1.51
C SER A 153 4.27 -9.32 -2.43
N ILE A 154 5.42 -8.88 -1.91
CA ILE A 154 6.68 -8.86 -2.65
C ILE A 154 7.09 -10.27 -3.04
N LEU A 155 6.98 -11.25 -2.13
CA LEU A 155 7.29 -12.65 -2.44
C LEU A 155 6.42 -13.18 -3.60
N VAL A 156 5.10 -13.06 -3.48
CA VAL A 156 4.14 -13.52 -4.52
C VAL A 156 4.40 -12.81 -5.84
N THR A 157 4.66 -11.50 -5.78
CA THR A 157 4.96 -10.68 -6.96
C THR A 157 6.26 -11.10 -7.64
N SER A 158 7.33 -11.38 -6.88
CA SER A 158 8.59 -11.88 -7.41
C SER A 158 8.46 -13.26 -8.01
N MET A 159 7.74 -14.17 -7.35
CA MET A 159 7.48 -15.50 -7.89
C MET A 159 6.70 -15.42 -9.21
N TRP A 160 5.65 -14.60 -9.25
CA TRP A 160 4.85 -14.39 -10.45
C TRP A 160 5.66 -13.75 -11.58
N GLY A 161 6.40 -12.68 -11.29
CA GLY A 161 7.23 -12.00 -12.28
C GLY A 161 8.34 -12.90 -12.84
N MET A 162 8.96 -13.74 -12.01
CA MET A 162 9.94 -14.73 -12.48
C MET A 162 9.30 -15.81 -13.36
N PHE A 163 8.16 -16.37 -12.93
CA PHE A 163 7.42 -17.35 -13.74
C PHE A 163 7.04 -16.78 -15.10
N HIS A 164 6.54 -15.55 -15.13
CA HIS A 164 6.16 -14.87 -16.36
C HIS A 164 7.37 -14.62 -17.26
N ASN A 165 8.46 -14.06 -16.72
CA ASN A 165 9.72 -13.82 -17.46
C ASN A 165 10.31 -15.13 -18.04
N LEU A 166 10.27 -16.24 -17.29
CA LEU A 166 10.76 -17.54 -17.77
C LEU A 166 9.85 -18.15 -18.85
N SER A 167 8.53 -18.04 -18.71
CA SER A 167 7.60 -18.57 -19.70
C SER A 167 7.71 -17.86 -21.06
N VAL A 168 7.92 -16.54 -21.07
CA VAL A 168 8.18 -15.75 -22.27
C VAL A 168 9.57 -16.06 -22.85
N GLY A 169 10.61 -16.20 -22.00
CA GLY A 169 11.97 -16.50 -22.44
C GLY A 169 12.18 -17.93 -22.97
N VAL A 170 11.37 -18.90 -22.55
CA VAL A 170 11.43 -20.30 -23.02
C VAL A 170 10.59 -20.53 -24.28
N LEU A 171 9.58 -19.68 -24.56
CA LEU A 171 8.66 -19.84 -25.70
C LEU A 171 8.90 -18.86 -26.86
N GLY A 172 9.90 -17.96 -26.81
CA GLY A 172 10.22 -17.13 -27.98
C GLY A 172 11.39 -16.14 -27.79
N GLY A 173 12.46 -16.37 -28.57
CA GLY A 173 13.13 -15.30 -29.29
C GLY A 173 12.38 -14.98 -30.58
#